data_AF-F6I498-F1
#
_entry.id   AF-F6I498-F1
#
_cell.length_a   1.000
_cell.length_b   1.000
_cell.length_c   1.000
_cell.angle_alpha   90.00
_cell.angle_beta   90.00
_cell.angle_gamma   90.00
#
_symmetry.space_group_name_H-M   'P 1'
#
loop_
_entity.id
_entity.type
_entity.pdbx_description
1 polymer ?
#
loop_
_entity_poly.entity_id
_entity_poly.type
_entity_poly.pdbx_seq_one_letter_code
_entity_poly.pdbx_strand_id
1 'polypeptide(L)'
;MPLKSKETIFQREGHGFGCVIFPTQKYWILNKLSGDFLLQHCHHGTRKQDLIASLLSSYEDGLCPLLQRAILNKTGTCVRISCKAESLVWRALRLFFLNGEQDLSAFLLVDLGIVKYPTYNCIISDQIFPGLNDLLAYEEAIEVAQIMDEALDDKNSGLVLRCISISNSRLFISCSKSTQSSASESAATFLSCLSASWVYSKVVLLGISFLERERRYDDAVHLLKRLLDGFTCDGRRGYWTLRLSVDLEHLGRLNESLSVAEDGLLDPWVRAGSRMALQRRVLRLGKPPRRWKTPCYSEAIKRKIIEVHVQGRPLNCETGMKSRFYGEDGEQCGVEQLALQYYAGEGGGWQGVHTESGIWLTIFGLLMWDIIFADVPNVFHTRFQTAPLDLETQNFYVMRKSLIESHLEKINSDMAEEILITSWESHVGVACRGVNWDRHSLSELRAAVTCIGGPCLASICRHLAQDYRSWSSGMPDLLLWRFHEDYKGEAKLVEVKGPRDRLSEQQRAWLLLLMDYGFNVEVCKVGPASK
;
A
#
# COMPACT_ATOMS: atom_id res chain seq x y z
N MET A 1 7.65 -9.16 -14.80
CA MET A 1 6.57 -9.78 -14.00
C MET A 1 5.26 -9.17 -14.47
N PRO A 2 4.27 -9.96 -14.91
CA PRO A 2 2.96 -9.41 -15.26
C PRO A 2 2.13 -9.33 -13.98
N LEU A 3 1.80 -8.11 -13.54
CA LEU A 3 0.75 -7.89 -12.54
C LEU A 3 -0.59 -8.23 -13.21
N LYS A 4 -1.17 -9.37 -12.82
CA LYS A 4 -2.57 -9.73 -13.07
C LYS A 4 -3.39 -9.31 -11.85
N SER A 5 -3.95 -8.10 -11.87
CA SER A 5 -5.18 -7.69 -11.17
C SER A 5 -5.46 -6.23 -11.52
N LYS A 6 -6.74 -5.89 -11.70
CA LYS A 6 -7.24 -4.54 -12.02
C LYS A 6 -7.01 -3.63 -10.81
N GLU A 7 -6.08 -2.68 -10.87
CA GLU A 7 -5.78 -1.80 -9.73
C GLU A 7 -5.51 -0.35 -10.19
N THR A 8 -6.43 0.56 -9.84
CA THR A 8 -6.38 2.02 -10.08
C THR A 8 -5.22 2.72 -9.34
N ILE A 9 -4.89 3.97 -9.68
CA ILE A 9 -3.84 4.82 -9.07
C ILE A 9 -3.87 4.78 -7.53
N PHE A 10 -5.07 4.63 -6.98
CA PHE A 10 -5.31 4.65 -5.54
C PHE A 10 -5.26 3.27 -4.86
N GLN A 11 -5.14 2.16 -5.61
CA GLN A 11 -5.03 0.80 -5.06
C GLN A 11 -3.58 0.28 -4.92
N ARG A 12 -2.62 0.86 -5.67
CA ARG A 12 -1.24 0.31 -5.78
C ARG A 12 -0.34 0.44 -4.55
N GLU A 13 -0.70 1.19 -3.51
CA GLU A 13 0.25 1.49 -2.41
C GLU A 13 -0.34 1.31 -0.99
N GLY A 14 -1.47 0.61 -0.81
CA GLY A 14 -2.07 0.45 0.53
C GLY A 14 -2.45 1.79 1.19
N HIS A 15 -2.56 2.84 0.38
CA HIS A 15 -2.96 4.17 0.80
C HIS A 15 -4.46 4.21 0.99
N GLY A 16 -4.86 4.58 2.20
CA GLY A 16 -6.25 4.74 2.57
C GLY A 16 -6.92 5.94 1.93
N PHE A 17 -6.84 6.10 0.61
CA PHE A 17 -7.41 7.23 -0.12
C PHE A 17 -7.91 6.76 -1.49
N GLY A 18 -8.83 5.80 -1.50
CA GLY A 18 -9.50 5.37 -2.73
C GLY A 18 -10.32 6.51 -3.31
N CYS A 19 -9.92 7.19 -4.38
CA CYS A 19 -10.89 8.09 -5.01
C CYS A 19 -12.04 7.25 -5.59
N VAL A 20 -13.27 7.59 -5.18
CA VAL A 20 -14.48 7.06 -5.80
C VAL A 20 -14.40 7.30 -7.30
N ILE A 21 -14.56 6.22 -8.07
CA ILE A 21 -14.66 6.22 -9.52
C ILE A 21 -15.87 7.07 -9.90
N PHE A 22 -15.67 8.22 -10.54
CA PHE A 22 -16.79 8.87 -11.21
C PHE A 22 -17.01 8.19 -12.55
N PRO A 23 -18.23 7.83 -12.94
CA PRO A 23 -18.48 7.48 -14.31
C PRO A 23 -18.34 8.76 -15.15
N THR A 24 -17.44 8.79 -16.13
CA THR A 24 -17.50 9.77 -17.23
C THR A 24 -18.84 9.58 -17.94
N GLN A 25 -19.82 10.41 -17.58
CA GLN A 25 -21.19 10.32 -18.10
C GLN A 25 -21.29 10.93 -19.49
N LYS A 26 -20.75 10.25 -20.50
CA LYS A 26 -21.30 10.34 -21.85
C LYS A 26 -22.42 9.30 -21.98
N TYR A 27 -23.65 9.80 -22.10
CA TYR A 27 -24.87 9.05 -22.42
C TYR A 27 -25.37 8.05 -21.35
N TRP A 28 -25.54 8.56 -20.13
CA TRP A 28 -26.06 7.85 -18.94
C TRP A 28 -27.36 7.04 -19.16
N ILE A 29 -28.27 7.52 -20.01
CA ILE A 29 -29.59 6.89 -20.19
C ILE A 29 -29.47 5.53 -20.91
N LEU A 30 -28.56 5.38 -21.87
CA LEU A 30 -28.36 4.12 -22.60
C LEU A 30 -27.83 3.00 -21.68
N ASN A 31 -27.01 3.36 -20.69
CA ASN A 31 -26.53 2.42 -19.68
C ASN A 31 -27.65 1.94 -18.72
N LYS A 32 -28.76 2.68 -18.60
CA LYS A 32 -29.91 2.32 -17.76
C LYS A 32 -30.94 1.42 -18.45
N LEU A 33 -30.82 1.21 -19.77
CA LEU A 33 -31.65 0.26 -20.50
C LEU A 33 -31.24 -1.18 -20.18
N SER A 34 -32.20 -2.10 -20.04
CA SER A 34 -31.89 -3.53 -19.85
C SER A 34 -31.16 -4.09 -21.08
N GLY A 35 -30.31 -5.11 -20.88
CA GLY A 35 -29.62 -5.79 -21.99
C GLY A 35 -30.61 -6.33 -23.02
N ASP A 36 -31.72 -6.90 -22.54
CA ASP A 36 -32.80 -7.46 -23.37
C ASP A 36 -33.48 -6.39 -24.24
N PHE A 37 -33.52 -5.13 -23.79
CA PHE A 37 -34.07 -4.02 -24.57
C PHE A 37 -33.15 -3.59 -25.71
N LEU A 38 -31.84 -3.52 -25.46
CA LEU A 38 -30.85 -3.21 -26.49
C LEU A 38 -30.67 -4.36 -27.49
N LEU A 39 -30.93 -5.60 -27.07
CA LEU A 39 -30.79 -6.81 -27.87
C LEU A 39 -32.04 -7.18 -28.68
N GLN A 40 -33.20 -6.55 -28.44
CA GLN A 40 -34.46 -6.89 -29.13
C GLN A 40 -34.42 -6.71 -30.66
N HIS A 41 -33.42 -6.00 -31.19
CA HIS A 41 -33.26 -5.72 -32.63
C HIS A 41 -31.86 -6.06 -33.17
N CYS A 42 -31.03 -6.82 -32.43
CA CYS A 42 -29.64 -7.10 -32.79
C CYS A 42 -29.29 -8.59 -32.67
N HIS A 43 -28.32 -9.02 -33.48
CA HIS A 43 -27.88 -10.43 -33.55
C HIS A 43 -27.46 -10.97 -32.17
N HIS A 44 -27.93 -12.17 -31.83
CA HIS A 44 -27.56 -12.89 -30.62
C HIS A 44 -26.03 -12.96 -30.46
N GLY A 45 -25.51 -12.41 -29.36
CA GLY A 45 -24.10 -12.50 -28.98
C GLY A 45 -23.35 -11.17 -28.83
N THR A 46 -23.95 -10.03 -29.15
CA THR A 46 -23.31 -8.71 -28.96
C THR A 46 -23.35 -8.25 -27.49
N ARG A 47 -22.24 -7.69 -26.98
CA ARG A 47 -22.21 -7.17 -25.62
C ARG A 47 -22.94 -5.83 -25.57
N LYS A 48 -23.64 -5.58 -24.45
CA LYS A 48 -24.39 -4.33 -24.21
C LYS A 48 -23.56 -3.08 -24.49
N GLN A 49 -22.28 -3.07 -24.12
CA GLN A 49 -21.40 -1.91 -24.33
C GLN A 49 -21.10 -1.64 -25.81
N ASP A 50 -20.91 -2.69 -26.61
CA ASP A 50 -20.66 -2.56 -28.06
C ASP A 50 -21.88 -1.97 -28.78
N LEU A 51 -23.08 -2.37 -28.35
CA LEU A 51 -24.34 -1.82 -28.84
C LEU A 51 -24.52 -0.35 -28.48
N ILE A 52 -24.21 0.02 -27.23
CA ILE A 52 -24.22 1.42 -26.79
C ILE A 52 -23.23 2.23 -27.62
N ALA A 53 -22.00 1.76 -27.81
CA ALA A 53 -20.99 2.45 -28.62
C ALA A 53 -21.44 2.65 -30.08
N SER A 54 -22.03 1.62 -30.70
CA SER A 54 -22.54 1.70 -32.07
C SER A 54 -23.72 2.67 -32.22
N LEU A 55 -24.67 2.65 -31.27
CA LEU A 55 -25.79 3.59 -31.24
C LEU A 55 -25.32 5.04 -31.05
N LEU A 56 -24.28 5.24 -30.24
CA LEU A 56 -23.69 6.56 -30.01
C LEU A 56 -22.95 7.08 -31.24
N SER A 57 -22.14 6.25 -31.88
CA SER A 57 -21.50 6.62 -33.16
C SER A 57 -22.55 7.01 -34.20
N SER A 58 -23.59 6.19 -34.36
CA SER A 58 -24.68 6.44 -35.33
C SER A 58 -25.49 7.70 -35.00
N TYR A 59 -25.59 8.07 -33.72
CA TYR A 59 -26.22 9.32 -33.30
C TYR A 59 -25.32 10.53 -33.55
N GLU A 60 -24.03 10.44 -33.24
CA GLU A 60 -23.03 11.50 -33.49
C GLU A 60 -22.85 11.77 -34.99
N ASP A 61 -22.94 10.74 -35.83
CA ASP A 61 -22.92 10.83 -37.29
C ASP A 61 -24.24 11.36 -37.89
N GLY A 62 -25.25 11.67 -37.06
CA GLY A 62 -26.55 12.20 -37.48
C GLY A 62 -27.47 11.18 -38.17
N LEU A 63 -27.09 9.90 -38.19
CA LEU A 63 -27.83 8.81 -38.86
C LEU A 63 -29.09 8.38 -38.08
N CYS A 64 -29.19 8.73 -36.79
CA CYS A 64 -30.30 8.30 -35.91
C CYS A 64 -30.93 9.46 -35.11
N PRO A 65 -31.56 10.46 -35.76
CA PRO A 65 -32.11 11.65 -35.09
C PRO A 65 -33.28 11.35 -34.14
N LEU A 66 -33.97 10.21 -34.34
CA LEU A 66 -35.11 9.79 -33.51
C LEU A 66 -34.71 9.00 -32.25
N LEU A 67 -33.42 8.68 -32.09
CA LEU A 67 -32.92 7.83 -31.00
C LEU A 67 -33.29 8.39 -29.63
N GLN A 68 -33.09 9.70 -29.41
CA GLN A 68 -33.42 10.35 -28.14
C GLN A 68 -34.91 10.21 -27.79
N ARG A 69 -35.81 10.39 -28.78
CA ARG A 69 -37.26 10.26 -28.58
C ARG A 69 -37.67 8.81 -28.32
N ALA A 70 -37.07 7.86 -29.03
CA ALA A 70 -37.31 6.43 -28.84
C ALA A 70 -36.89 5.96 -27.44
N ILE A 71 -35.74 6.44 -26.96
CA ILE A 71 -35.24 6.17 -25.60
C ILE A 71 -36.21 6.76 -24.57
N LEU A 72 -36.55 8.04 -24.67
CA LEU A 72 -37.43 8.71 -23.70
C LEU A 72 -38.83 8.08 -23.61
N ASN A 73 -39.41 7.68 -24.74
CA ASN A 73 -40.70 6.99 -24.78
C ASN A 73 -40.67 5.64 -24.06
N LYS A 74 -39.49 5.02 -23.93
CA LYS A 74 -39.33 3.67 -23.36
C LYS A 74 -38.82 3.69 -21.92
N THR A 75 -38.00 4.66 -21.54
CA THR A 75 -37.47 4.78 -20.17
C THR A 75 -38.49 5.34 -19.18
N GLY A 76 -39.53 6.03 -19.66
CA GLY A 76 -40.47 6.74 -18.79
C GLY A 76 -39.79 7.86 -17.99
N THR A 77 -40.39 8.25 -16.86
CA THR A 77 -39.85 9.29 -15.99
C THR A 77 -38.58 8.80 -15.28
N CYS A 78 -37.45 9.42 -15.62
CA CYS A 78 -36.17 9.18 -14.96
C CYS A 78 -35.82 10.38 -14.07
N VAL A 79 -35.37 10.10 -12.85
CA VAL A 79 -34.82 11.12 -11.94
C VAL A 79 -33.31 10.94 -11.87
N ARG A 80 -32.60 12.06 -11.94
CA ARG A 80 -31.14 12.10 -11.76
C ARG A 80 -30.80 13.20 -10.78
N ILE A 81 -29.89 12.91 -9.86
CA ILE A 81 -29.32 13.92 -8.97
C ILE A 81 -28.58 14.95 -9.83
N SER A 82 -28.76 16.23 -9.51
CA SER A 82 -28.04 17.30 -10.22
C SER A 82 -26.54 17.18 -9.98
N CYS A 83 -25.71 17.45 -11.00
CA CYS A 83 -24.25 17.42 -10.86
C CYS A 83 -23.75 18.39 -9.78
N LYS A 84 -24.45 19.51 -9.55
CA LYS A 84 -24.12 20.48 -8.50
C LYS A 84 -24.33 19.88 -7.10
N ALA A 85 -25.43 19.18 -6.89
CA ALA A 85 -25.70 18.51 -5.60
C ALA A 85 -24.71 17.38 -5.35
N GLU A 86 -24.42 16.58 -6.38
CA GLU A 86 -23.42 15.51 -6.31
C GLU A 86 -22.03 16.06 -5.95
N SER A 87 -21.56 17.10 -6.66
CA SER A 87 -20.28 17.75 -6.37
C SER A 87 -20.21 18.31 -4.94
N LEU A 88 -21.30 18.92 -4.45
CA LEU A 88 -21.37 19.45 -3.09
C LEU A 88 -21.27 18.34 -2.03
N VAL A 89 -21.99 17.24 -2.22
CA VAL A 89 -21.95 16.09 -1.30
C VAL A 89 -20.56 15.46 -1.29
N TRP A 90 -19.94 15.26 -2.45
CA TRP A 90 -18.58 14.72 -2.52
C TRP A 90 -17.55 15.61 -1.86
N ARG A 91 -17.65 16.94 -2.01
CA ARG A 91 -16.80 17.88 -1.30
C ARG A 91 -16.97 17.77 0.21
N ALA A 92 -18.23 17.68 0.68
CA ALA A 92 -18.52 17.51 2.11
C ALA A 92 -17.94 16.21 2.66
N LEU A 93 -18.11 15.09 1.95
CA LEU A 93 -17.55 13.78 2.38
C LEU A 93 -16.03 13.80 2.40
N ARG A 94 -15.39 14.40 1.40
CA ARG A 94 -13.93 14.54 1.33
C ARG A 94 -13.38 15.35 2.50
N LEU A 95 -14.04 16.45 2.86
CA LEU A 95 -13.66 17.28 4.02
C LEU A 95 -13.95 16.58 5.36
N PHE A 96 -14.93 15.68 5.41
CA PHE A 96 -15.31 14.97 6.62
C PHE A 96 -14.40 13.75 6.88
N PHE A 97 -14.24 12.87 5.90
CA PHE A 97 -13.46 11.65 6.07
C PHE A 97 -11.96 11.89 5.93
N LEU A 98 -11.58 12.93 5.16
CA LEU A 98 -10.18 13.18 4.81
C LEU A 98 -9.53 11.90 4.29
N ASN A 99 -10.31 11.13 3.54
CA ASN A 99 -9.92 9.93 2.83
C ASN A 99 -10.91 9.64 1.72
N GLY A 100 -10.56 8.67 0.88
CA GLY A 100 -11.41 8.22 -0.21
C GLY A 100 -12.06 6.85 0.03
N GLU A 101 -11.64 6.12 1.07
CA GLU A 101 -12.15 4.77 1.33
C GLU A 101 -13.58 4.79 1.90
N GLN A 102 -13.96 5.87 2.58
CA GLN A 102 -15.25 6.01 3.24
C GLN A 102 -16.23 6.84 2.40
N ASP A 103 -17.50 6.42 2.42
CA ASP A 103 -18.62 7.12 1.82
C ASP A 103 -19.79 7.23 2.81
N LEU A 104 -20.98 7.61 2.32
CA LEU A 104 -22.18 7.75 3.15
C LEU A 104 -22.60 6.45 3.86
N SER A 105 -22.19 5.27 3.36
CA SER A 105 -22.49 4.00 4.01
C SER A 105 -21.80 3.85 5.36
N ALA A 106 -20.68 4.55 5.59
CA ALA A 106 -19.97 4.51 6.87
C ALA A 106 -20.85 4.96 8.05
N PHE A 107 -21.73 5.94 7.83
CA PHE A 107 -22.70 6.37 8.85
C PHE A 107 -23.72 5.27 9.17
N LEU A 108 -24.26 4.62 8.12
CA LEU A 108 -25.21 3.51 8.29
C LEU A 108 -24.57 2.32 9.02
N LEU A 109 -23.31 2.00 8.72
CA LEU A 109 -22.59 0.92 9.38
C LEU A 109 -22.38 1.19 10.88
N VAL A 110 -22.20 2.45 11.27
CA VAL A 110 -22.13 2.84 12.69
C VAL A 110 -23.51 2.76 13.34
N ASP A 111 -24.55 3.28 12.69
CA ASP A 111 -25.93 3.25 13.23
C ASP A 111 -26.45 1.82 13.41
N LEU A 112 -26.06 0.91 12.50
CA LEU A 112 -26.36 -0.52 12.60
C LEU A 112 -25.49 -1.26 13.63
N GLY A 113 -24.50 -0.59 14.23
CA GLY A 113 -23.56 -1.18 15.19
C GLY A 113 -22.57 -2.17 14.59
N ILE A 114 -22.45 -2.21 13.25
CA ILE A 114 -21.53 -3.10 12.52
C ILE A 114 -20.09 -2.60 12.64
N VAL A 115 -19.89 -1.27 12.58
CA VAL A 115 -18.57 -0.64 12.75
C VAL A 115 -18.57 0.22 14.00
N LYS A 116 -17.53 0.07 14.82
CA LYS A 116 -17.27 0.91 15.99
C LYS A 116 -15.96 1.66 15.77
N TYR A 117 -15.94 2.95 16.04
CA TYR A 117 -14.72 3.76 15.96
C TYR A 117 -14.10 3.96 17.34
N PRO A 118 -12.77 4.15 17.42
CA PRO A 118 -12.08 4.38 18.69
C PRO A 118 -12.49 5.71 19.30
N THR A 119 -12.34 5.81 20.62
CA THR A 119 -12.61 7.05 21.36
C THR A 119 -11.32 7.83 21.51
N TYR A 120 -11.33 9.09 21.07
CA TYR A 120 -10.21 10.03 21.13
C TYR A 120 -10.73 11.47 21.08
N ASN A 121 -9.89 12.44 21.43
CA ASN A 121 -10.25 13.86 21.35
C ASN A 121 -9.84 14.46 20.00
N CYS A 122 -10.75 15.21 19.36
CA CYS A 122 -10.43 16.00 18.17
C CYS A 122 -9.90 17.38 18.60
N ILE A 123 -8.58 17.51 18.72
CA ILE A 123 -7.90 18.76 19.08
C ILE A 123 -7.49 19.48 17.80
N ILE A 124 -8.39 20.30 17.25
CA ILE A 124 -8.19 20.95 15.95
C ILE A 124 -7.72 22.39 16.18
N SER A 125 -6.49 22.71 15.76
CA SER A 125 -5.94 24.06 15.73
C SER A 125 -5.68 24.57 14.31
N ASP A 126 -5.37 23.66 13.39
CA ASP A 126 -4.88 24.01 12.06
C ASP A 126 -5.96 23.77 10.99
N GLN A 127 -5.94 24.61 9.95
CA GLN A 127 -6.78 24.39 8.78
C GLN A 127 -6.14 23.36 7.86
N ILE A 128 -6.97 22.44 7.34
CA ILE A 128 -6.53 21.40 6.40
C ILE A 128 -6.17 22.03 5.04
N PHE A 129 -7.05 22.89 4.55
CA PHE A 129 -6.86 23.65 3.32
C PHE A 129 -6.71 25.12 3.69
N PRO A 130 -5.61 25.79 3.29
CA PRO A 130 -5.40 27.22 3.58
C PRO A 130 -6.51 28.13 3.00
N GLY A 131 -7.16 27.71 1.91
CA GLY A 131 -8.28 28.42 1.32
C GLY A 131 -9.05 27.60 0.30
N LEU A 132 -10.12 28.20 -0.22
CA LEU A 132 -10.99 27.58 -1.22
C LEU A 132 -10.23 27.21 -2.50
N ASN A 133 -9.26 28.02 -2.91
CA ASN A 133 -8.47 27.76 -4.13
C ASN A 133 -7.62 26.49 -4.00
N ASP A 134 -7.05 26.22 -2.81
CA ASP A 134 -6.25 25.02 -2.56
C ASP A 134 -7.13 23.76 -2.57
N LEU A 135 -8.33 23.86 -1.97
CA LEU A 135 -9.32 22.80 -2.05
C LEU A 135 -9.70 22.54 -3.50
N LEU A 136 -10.10 23.55 -4.26
CA LEU A 136 -10.50 23.38 -5.67
C LEU A 136 -9.36 22.82 -6.54
N ALA A 137 -8.12 23.24 -6.31
CA ALA A 137 -6.96 22.68 -7.00
C ALA A 137 -6.73 21.21 -6.65
N TYR A 138 -6.95 20.82 -5.38
CA TYR A 138 -6.91 19.42 -4.96
C TYR A 138 -8.01 18.60 -5.64
N GLU A 139 -9.23 19.13 -5.76
CA GLU A 139 -10.33 18.48 -6.49
C GLU A 139 -10.01 18.32 -7.98
N GLU A 140 -9.48 19.35 -8.64
CA GLU A 140 -9.01 19.28 -10.04
C GLU A 140 -7.95 18.19 -10.22
N ALA A 141 -6.99 18.09 -9.29
CA ALA A 141 -5.96 17.06 -9.36
C ALA A 141 -6.52 15.64 -9.22
N ILE A 142 -7.53 15.46 -8.37
CA ILE A 142 -8.26 14.19 -8.22
C ILE A 142 -8.98 13.82 -9.52
N GLU A 143 -9.68 14.77 -10.15
CA GLU A 143 -10.34 14.54 -11.44
C GLU A 143 -9.34 14.11 -12.52
N VAL A 144 -8.16 14.74 -12.58
CA VAL A 144 -7.09 14.32 -13.51
C VAL A 144 -6.58 12.91 -13.21
N ALA A 145 -6.43 12.54 -11.93
CA ALA A 145 -6.03 11.19 -11.55
C ALA A 145 -7.06 10.15 -12.00
N GLN A 146 -8.33 10.46 -11.85
CA GLN A 146 -9.40 9.58 -12.30
C GLN A 146 -9.45 9.43 -13.83
N ILE A 147 -9.31 10.53 -14.58
CA ILE A 147 -9.22 10.48 -16.05
C ILE A 147 -8.02 9.64 -16.49
N MET A 148 -6.90 9.72 -15.77
CA MET A 148 -5.72 8.90 -16.02
C MET A 148 -6.01 7.40 -15.84
N ASP A 149 -6.72 7.02 -14.77
CA ASP A 149 -7.14 5.63 -14.53
C ASP A 149 -8.05 5.11 -15.64
N GLU A 150 -9.10 5.86 -15.99
CA GLU A 150 -10.01 5.51 -17.09
C GLU A 150 -9.27 5.39 -18.42
N ALA A 151 -8.36 6.32 -18.72
CA ALA A 151 -7.57 6.29 -19.94
C ALA A 151 -6.64 5.07 -20.02
N LEU A 152 -6.13 4.57 -18.89
CA LEU A 152 -5.34 3.35 -18.87
C LEU A 152 -6.20 2.11 -19.12
N ASP A 153 -7.39 2.05 -18.52
CA ASP A 153 -8.35 0.96 -18.71
C ASP A 153 -8.84 0.89 -20.17
N ASP A 154 -9.15 2.06 -20.74
CA ASP A 154 -9.56 2.22 -22.14
C ASP A 154 -8.38 2.10 -23.13
N LYS A 155 -7.14 1.97 -22.63
CA LYS A 155 -5.90 1.96 -23.43
C LYS A 155 -5.75 3.20 -24.33
N ASN A 156 -6.26 4.35 -23.89
CA ASN A 156 -6.18 5.62 -24.59
C ASN A 156 -4.86 6.34 -24.29
N SER A 157 -3.80 5.97 -25.01
CA SER A 157 -2.46 6.57 -24.86
C SER A 157 -2.45 8.09 -25.02
N GLY A 158 -3.31 8.66 -25.86
CA GLY A 158 -3.40 10.10 -26.07
C GLY A 158 -3.91 10.85 -24.83
N LEU A 159 -4.91 10.31 -24.13
CA LEU A 159 -5.38 10.86 -22.86
C LEU A 159 -4.36 10.68 -21.73
N VAL A 160 -3.70 9.52 -21.66
CA VAL A 160 -2.62 9.26 -20.69
C VAL A 160 -1.53 10.32 -20.81
N LEU A 161 -1.01 10.56 -22.02
CA LEU A 161 0.04 11.56 -22.25
C LEU A 161 -0.41 12.99 -21.91
N ARG A 162 -1.69 13.33 -22.14
CA ARG A 162 -2.25 14.61 -21.72
C ARG A 162 -2.31 14.74 -20.20
N CYS A 163 -2.74 13.71 -19.48
CA CYS A 163 -2.76 13.71 -18.02
C CYS A 163 -1.35 13.88 -17.44
N ILE A 164 -0.35 13.20 -18.01
CA ILE A 164 1.06 13.36 -17.63
C ILE A 164 1.50 14.81 -17.83
N SER A 165 1.24 15.38 -19.01
CA SER A 165 1.65 16.75 -19.36
C SER A 165 1.03 17.79 -18.43
N ILE A 166 -0.29 17.71 -18.20
CA ILE A 166 -1.02 18.60 -17.28
C ILE A 166 -0.43 18.49 -15.88
N SER A 167 -0.33 17.27 -15.34
CA SER A 167 0.13 17.03 -13.97
C SER A 167 1.55 17.53 -13.77
N ASN A 168 2.45 17.22 -14.69
CA ASN A 168 3.84 17.66 -14.64
C ASN A 168 3.98 19.19 -14.71
N SER A 169 3.14 19.87 -15.50
CA SER A 169 3.14 21.33 -15.61
C SER A 169 2.63 21.99 -14.32
N ARG A 170 1.55 21.46 -13.73
CA ARG A 170 0.99 21.93 -12.45
C ARG A 170 1.94 21.71 -11.27
N LEU A 171 2.67 20.59 -11.26
CA LEU A 171 3.73 20.33 -10.27
C LEU A 171 4.81 21.41 -10.31
N PHE A 172 5.32 21.74 -11.50
CA PHE A 172 6.39 22.74 -11.65
C PHE A 172 5.98 24.11 -11.12
N ILE A 173 4.77 24.56 -11.46
CA ILE A 173 4.23 25.83 -10.98
C ILE A 173 4.15 25.82 -9.45
N SER A 174 3.68 24.71 -8.86
CA SER A 174 3.54 24.58 -7.40
C SER A 174 4.90 24.60 -6.69
N CYS A 175 5.89 23.84 -7.17
CA CYS A 175 7.25 23.81 -6.60
C CYS A 175 7.96 25.18 -6.72
N SER A 176 7.74 25.91 -7.81
CA SER A 176 8.32 27.26 -7.98
C SER A 176 7.79 28.29 -6.97
N LYS A 177 6.53 28.12 -6.52
CA LYS A 177 5.91 28.98 -5.51
C LYS A 177 6.39 28.63 -4.09
N SER A 178 6.60 27.36 -3.79
CA SER A 178 7.07 26.93 -2.46
C SER A 178 8.49 27.39 -2.14
N THR A 179 9.39 27.45 -3.14
CA THR A 179 10.77 27.94 -2.96
C THR A 179 10.83 29.43 -2.59
N GLN A 180 9.76 30.19 -2.81
CA GLN A 180 9.65 31.61 -2.44
C GLN A 180 9.00 31.83 -1.06
N SER A 181 8.43 30.78 -0.44
CA SER A 181 7.71 30.84 0.83
C SER A 181 8.47 30.05 1.91
N SER A 182 9.66 30.53 2.29
CA SER A 182 10.50 29.97 3.35
C SER A 182 10.01 30.31 4.76
N ALA A 183 8.72 30.14 5.04
CA ALA A 183 8.15 30.41 6.35
C ALA A 183 7.11 29.34 6.71
N SER A 184 7.35 28.68 7.85
CA SER A 184 6.54 27.61 8.46
C SER A 184 6.73 26.19 7.92
N GLU A 185 7.90 25.59 8.21
CA GLU A 185 8.10 24.13 8.29
C GLU A 185 7.25 23.43 9.39
N SER A 186 6.36 24.18 10.06
CA SER A 186 5.55 23.75 11.19
C SER A 186 4.16 23.23 10.81
N ALA A 187 3.70 23.40 9.57
CA ALA A 187 2.38 22.91 9.15
C ALA A 187 2.49 21.42 8.81
N ALA A 188 2.22 20.57 9.81
CA ALA A 188 1.96 19.14 9.73
C ALA A 188 2.25 18.47 8.36
N THR A 189 3.48 17.99 8.14
CA THR A 189 3.92 17.26 6.93
C THR A 189 2.96 16.14 6.52
N PHE A 190 2.19 15.59 7.45
CA PHE A 190 1.18 14.56 7.20
C PHE A 190 -0.07 15.05 6.46
N LEU A 191 -0.41 16.33 6.50
CA LEU A 191 -1.52 16.90 5.70
C LEU A 191 -1.11 17.15 4.24
N SER A 192 0.17 17.04 3.90
CA SER A 192 0.65 17.21 2.53
C SER A 192 0.01 16.24 1.53
N CYS A 193 -0.48 15.08 1.99
CA CYS A 193 -1.23 14.14 1.16
C CYS A 193 -2.57 14.71 0.65
N LEU A 194 -3.11 15.73 1.33
CA LEU A 194 -4.32 16.46 0.98
C LEU A 194 -4.00 17.70 0.13
N SER A 195 -3.01 17.60 -0.78
CA SER A 195 -2.60 18.69 -1.66
C SER A 195 -2.65 18.30 -3.13
N ALA A 196 -2.92 19.29 -4.00
CA ALA A 196 -2.93 19.08 -5.45
C ALA A 196 -1.59 18.55 -5.96
N SER A 197 -0.47 19.07 -5.43
CA SER A 197 0.87 18.63 -5.81
C SER A 197 1.09 17.15 -5.46
N TRP A 198 0.65 16.69 -4.29
CA TRP A 198 0.75 15.29 -3.93
C TRP A 198 -0.04 14.40 -4.90
N VAL A 199 -1.27 14.76 -5.26
CA VAL A 199 -2.08 13.99 -6.23
C VAL A 199 -1.43 13.99 -7.62
N TYR A 200 -1.03 15.15 -8.14
CA TYR A 200 -0.32 15.21 -9.44
C TYR A 200 0.97 14.38 -9.45
N SER A 201 1.70 14.31 -8.33
CA SER A 201 2.89 13.45 -8.24
C SER A 201 2.57 11.97 -8.40
N LYS A 202 1.39 11.52 -7.94
CA LYS A 202 0.90 10.15 -8.15
C LYS A 202 0.52 9.91 -9.60
N VAL A 203 -0.14 10.87 -10.25
CA VAL A 203 -0.46 10.80 -11.68
C VAL A 203 0.80 10.71 -12.53
N VAL A 204 1.82 11.53 -12.23
CA VAL A 204 3.12 11.46 -12.91
C VAL A 204 3.81 10.13 -12.66
N LEU A 205 3.79 9.60 -11.43
CA LEU A 205 4.37 8.30 -11.10
C LEU A 205 3.74 7.15 -11.89
N LEU A 206 2.41 7.15 -12.02
CA LEU A 206 1.72 6.19 -12.87
C LEU A 206 2.08 6.40 -14.34
N GLY A 207 2.18 7.66 -14.78
CA GLY A 207 2.63 8.02 -16.11
C GLY A 207 4.02 7.49 -16.45
N ILE A 208 4.95 7.53 -15.49
CA ILE A 208 6.29 6.93 -15.61
C ILE A 208 6.16 5.42 -15.87
N SER A 209 5.33 4.70 -15.09
CA SER A 209 5.09 3.27 -15.31
C SER A 209 4.54 2.97 -16.72
N PHE A 210 3.67 3.84 -17.23
CA PHE A 210 3.17 3.75 -18.60
C PHE A 210 4.29 3.96 -19.64
N LEU A 211 5.12 5.00 -19.48
CA LEU A 211 6.23 5.31 -20.38
C LEU A 211 7.28 4.20 -20.39
N GLU A 212 7.62 3.63 -19.24
CA GLU A 212 8.53 2.49 -19.12
C GLU A 212 8.02 1.26 -19.89
N ARG A 213 6.71 0.99 -19.87
CA ARG A 213 6.08 -0.09 -20.64
C ARG A 213 6.17 0.16 -22.15
N GLU A 214 6.02 1.41 -22.57
CA GLU A 214 6.22 1.85 -23.96
C GLU A 214 7.71 1.99 -24.34
N ARG A 215 8.63 1.63 -23.44
CA ARG A 215 10.10 1.76 -23.61
C ARG A 215 10.59 3.19 -23.84
N ARG A 216 9.80 4.19 -23.41
CA ARG A 216 10.15 5.61 -23.47
C ARG A 216 10.96 6.01 -22.22
N TYR A 217 12.11 5.38 -22.04
CA TYR A 217 12.93 5.53 -20.83
C TYR A 217 13.49 6.94 -20.66
N ASP A 218 13.81 7.66 -21.74
CA ASP A 218 14.27 9.06 -21.65
C ASP A 218 13.22 9.98 -21.03
N ASP A 219 11.95 9.82 -21.42
CA ASP A 219 10.83 10.59 -20.86
C ASP A 219 10.59 10.24 -19.39
N ALA A 220 10.66 8.95 -19.06
CA ALA A 220 10.54 8.46 -17.68
C ALA A 220 11.64 9.03 -16.79
N VAL A 221 12.90 9.00 -17.24
CA VAL A 221 14.06 9.59 -16.54
C VAL A 221 13.87 11.09 -16.31
N HIS A 222 13.36 11.82 -17.30
CA HIS A 222 13.10 13.26 -17.14
C HIS A 222 12.05 13.53 -16.04
N LEU A 223 10.96 12.77 -16.02
CA LEU A 223 9.91 12.92 -15.00
C LEU A 223 10.39 12.49 -13.60
N LEU A 224 11.18 11.42 -13.51
CA LEU A 224 11.74 10.95 -12.24
C LEU A 224 12.71 11.97 -11.62
N LYS A 225 13.58 12.59 -12.43
CA LYS A 225 14.44 13.69 -11.97
C LYS A 225 13.61 14.85 -11.42
N ARG A 226 12.55 15.25 -12.15
CA ARG A 226 11.65 16.32 -11.70
C ARG A 226 10.90 16.00 -10.41
N LEU A 227 10.48 14.75 -10.20
CA LEU A 227 9.87 14.33 -8.94
C LEU A 227 10.88 14.43 -7.79
N LEU A 228 12.11 13.97 -8.00
CA LEU A 228 13.18 14.05 -6.99
C LEU A 228 13.59 15.50 -6.68
N ASP A 229 13.56 16.40 -7.67
CA ASP A 229 13.86 17.82 -7.44
C ASP A 229 12.72 18.55 -6.73
N GLY A 230 11.46 18.20 -7.04
CA GLY A 230 10.27 18.88 -6.51
C GLY A 230 9.82 18.43 -5.12
N PHE A 231 10.20 17.22 -4.68
CA PHE A 231 9.75 16.62 -3.42
C PHE A 231 10.95 16.17 -2.59
N THR A 232 11.56 17.08 -1.85
CA THR A 232 12.77 16.82 -1.05
C THR A 232 12.52 15.95 0.19
N CYS A 233 11.30 15.96 0.72
CA CYS A 233 10.91 15.25 1.94
C CYS A 233 9.69 14.34 1.72
N ASP A 234 9.82 13.29 0.92
CA ASP A 234 8.73 12.35 0.59
C ASP A 234 9.17 10.89 0.77
N GLY A 235 8.32 10.06 1.38
CA GLY A 235 8.59 8.63 1.58
C GLY A 235 8.76 7.82 0.29
N ARG A 236 8.31 8.33 -0.86
CA ARG A 236 8.43 7.68 -2.17
C ARG A 236 9.75 7.92 -2.87
N ARG A 237 10.62 8.80 -2.33
CA ARG A 237 11.94 9.10 -2.93
C ARG A 237 12.78 7.84 -3.13
N GLY A 238 12.76 6.89 -2.20
CA GLY A 238 13.42 5.59 -2.36
C GLY A 238 12.98 4.83 -3.62
N TYR A 239 11.68 4.82 -3.90
CA TYR A 239 11.15 4.19 -5.11
C TYR A 239 11.56 4.96 -6.37
N TRP A 240 11.43 6.29 -6.39
CA TRP A 240 11.81 7.12 -7.54
C TRP A 240 13.30 7.02 -7.87
N THR A 241 14.18 7.08 -6.87
CA THR A 241 15.63 6.95 -7.07
C THR A 241 15.99 5.56 -7.61
N LEU A 242 15.35 4.51 -7.09
CA LEU A 242 15.53 3.16 -7.62
C LEU A 242 15.08 3.07 -9.09
N ARG A 243 13.89 3.59 -9.43
CA ARG A 243 13.39 3.60 -10.81
C ARG A 243 14.31 4.41 -11.73
N LEU A 244 14.77 5.58 -11.31
CA LEU A 244 15.69 6.41 -12.08
C LEU A 244 16.98 5.66 -12.40
N SER A 245 17.57 5.01 -11.39
CA SER A 245 18.76 4.19 -11.59
C SER A 245 18.50 3.00 -12.52
N VAL A 246 17.32 2.38 -12.47
CA VAL A 246 16.91 1.29 -13.39
C VAL A 246 16.78 1.78 -14.83
N ASP A 247 16.08 2.89 -15.04
CA ASP A 247 15.81 3.40 -16.39
C ASP A 247 17.08 3.93 -17.07
N LEU A 248 18.01 4.53 -16.29
CA LEU A 248 19.33 4.89 -16.79
C LEU A 248 20.14 3.67 -17.24
N GLU A 249 19.99 2.52 -16.58
CA GLU A 249 20.60 1.27 -17.03
C GLU A 249 19.96 0.76 -18.33
N HIS A 250 18.64 0.90 -18.50
CA HIS A 250 17.97 0.60 -19.78
C HIS A 250 18.49 1.46 -20.94
N LEU A 251 18.89 2.71 -20.66
CA LEU A 251 19.51 3.63 -21.62
C LEU A 251 21.02 3.37 -21.83
N GLY A 252 21.61 2.36 -21.18
CA GLY A 252 23.04 2.07 -21.26
C GLY A 252 23.94 3.05 -20.48
N ARG A 253 23.36 3.97 -19.70
CA ARG A 253 24.07 5.00 -18.92
C ARG A 253 24.51 4.46 -17.55
N LEU A 254 25.35 3.42 -17.57
CA LEU A 254 25.70 2.63 -16.37
C LEU A 254 26.41 3.44 -15.27
N ASN A 255 27.27 4.39 -15.62
CA ASN A 255 27.97 5.22 -14.63
C ASN A 255 27.01 6.18 -13.91
N GLU A 256 26.05 6.75 -14.63
CA GLU A 256 25.03 7.61 -14.03
C GLU A 256 24.03 6.79 -13.21
N SER A 257 23.63 5.61 -13.71
CA SER A 257 22.83 4.65 -12.96
C SER A 257 23.48 4.30 -11.61
N LEU A 258 24.79 4.05 -11.61
CA LEU A 258 25.56 3.80 -10.38
C LEU A 258 25.62 5.04 -9.48
N SER A 259 25.91 6.24 -10.02
CA SER A 259 25.94 7.48 -9.24
C SER A 259 24.60 7.74 -8.54
N VAL A 260 23.48 7.64 -9.28
CA VAL A 260 22.13 7.79 -8.70
C VAL A 260 21.88 6.80 -7.57
N ALA A 261 22.37 5.56 -7.71
CA ALA A 261 22.23 4.57 -6.65
C ALA A 261 23.11 4.88 -5.43
N GLU A 262 24.33 5.39 -5.62
CA GLU A 262 25.23 5.83 -4.55
C GLU A 262 24.66 7.05 -3.81
N ASP A 263 24.25 8.09 -4.55
CA ASP A 263 23.65 9.32 -4.03
C ASP A 263 22.34 9.04 -3.29
N GLY A 264 21.52 8.11 -3.82
CA GLY A 264 20.30 7.66 -3.16
C GLY A 264 20.51 7.04 -1.79
N LEU A 265 21.69 6.47 -1.50
CA LEU A 265 21.97 5.91 -0.18
C LEU A 265 22.32 6.97 0.87
N LEU A 266 22.64 8.19 0.43
CA LEU A 266 22.86 9.36 1.27
C LEU A 266 21.55 10.08 1.63
N ASP A 267 20.48 9.81 0.88
CA ASP A 267 19.17 10.43 1.10
C ASP A 267 18.42 9.73 2.26
N PRO A 268 18.05 10.48 3.34
CA PRO A 268 17.39 9.93 4.52
C PRO A 268 15.96 9.41 4.25
N TRP A 269 15.35 9.78 3.12
CA TRP A 269 14.03 9.30 2.70
C TRP A 269 14.06 8.01 1.90
N VAL A 270 15.25 7.45 1.67
CA VAL A 270 15.43 6.13 1.05
C VAL A 270 15.54 5.06 2.13
N ARG A 271 14.44 4.36 2.37
CA ARG A 271 14.25 3.44 3.50
C ARG A 271 13.88 2.02 3.05
N ALA A 272 13.87 1.10 4.02
CA ALA A 272 13.41 -0.29 3.88
C ALA A 272 13.86 -0.99 2.57
N GLY A 273 12.93 -1.59 1.84
CA GLY A 273 13.20 -2.33 0.60
C GLY A 273 13.84 -1.49 -0.50
N SER A 274 13.51 -0.20 -0.63
CA SER A 274 14.17 0.68 -1.62
C SER A 274 15.65 0.88 -1.30
N ARG A 275 15.99 1.06 -0.02
CA ARG A 275 17.39 1.14 0.43
C ARG A 275 18.13 -0.16 0.13
N MET A 276 17.54 -1.30 0.46
CA MET A 276 18.10 -2.62 0.17
C MET A 276 18.37 -2.81 -1.34
N ALA A 277 17.40 -2.44 -2.18
CA ALA A 277 17.52 -2.52 -3.63
C ALA A 277 18.67 -1.67 -4.18
N LEU A 278 18.82 -0.43 -3.70
CA LEU A 278 19.92 0.45 -4.10
C LEU A 278 21.27 -0.08 -3.64
N GLN A 279 21.40 -0.54 -2.39
CA GLN A 279 22.65 -1.10 -1.89
C GLN A 279 23.11 -2.30 -2.72
N ARG A 280 22.20 -3.23 -3.02
CA ARG A 280 22.50 -4.37 -3.91
C ARG A 280 22.88 -3.93 -5.32
N ARG A 281 22.24 -2.86 -5.82
CA ARG A 281 22.57 -2.29 -7.12
C ARG A 281 23.98 -1.72 -7.15
N VAL A 282 24.38 -0.97 -6.12
CA VAL A 282 25.75 -0.46 -5.97
C VAL A 282 26.76 -1.62 -5.96
N LEU A 283 26.49 -2.70 -5.23
CA LEU A 283 27.36 -3.89 -5.23
C LEU A 283 27.43 -4.59 -6.60
N ARG A 284 26.35 -4.58 -7.38
CA ARG A 284 26.30 -5.20 -8.72
C ARG A 284 27.00 -4.35 -9.78
N LEU A 285 26.70 -3.05 -9.83
CA LEU A 285 27.19 -2.12 -10.84
C LEU A 285 28.60 -1.61 -10.52
N GLY A 286 28.95 -1.46 -9.24
CA GLY A 286 30.24 -0.98 -8.75
C GLY A 286 31.39 -1.99 -8.86
N LYS A 287 31.24 -3.10 -9.59
CA LYS A 287 32.37 -4.01 -9.81
C LYS A 287 33.48 -3.34 -10.65
N PRO A 288 34.75 -3.70 -10.46
CA PRO A 288 35.85 -3.19 -11.28
C PRO A 288 35.57 -3.36 -12.79
N PRO A 289 35.94 -2.39 -13.64
CA PRO A 289 36.77 -1.21 -13.33
C PRO A 289 36.00 0.02 -12.81
N ARG A 290 34.67 -0.04 -12.57
CA ARG A 290 33.88 1.15 -12.20
C ARG A 290 34.14 1.66 -10.79
N ARG A 291 34.21 0.74 -9.81
CA ARG A 291 34.68 1.03 -8.45
C ARG A 291 35.62 -0.09 -8.01
N TRP A 292 36.65 0.29 -7.26
CA TRP A 292 37.63 -0.64 -6.68
C TRP A 292 37.38 -0.87 -5.18
N LYS A 293 36.74 0.10 -4.52
CA LYS A 293 36.40 0.03 -3.10
C LYS A 293 35.04 -0.65 -2.90
N THR A 294 35.01 -1.67 -2.05
CA THR A 294 33.76 -2.31 -1.64
C THR A 294 33.10 -1.50 -0.52
N PRO A 295 31.78 -1.21 -0.59
CA PRO A 295 31.05 -0.51 0.47
C PRO A 295 31.06 -1.27 1.81
N CYS A 296 31.04 -0.53 2.93
CA CYS A 296 31.07 -1.10 4.29
C CYS A 296 29.86 -2.00 4.62
N TYR A 297 28.69 -1.71 4.03
CA TYR A 297 27.47 -2.50 4.23
C TYR A 297 27.45 -3.82 3.43
N SER A 298 28.50 -4.14 2.65
CA SER A 298 28.59 -5.38 1.86
C SER A 298 28.32 -6.62 2.69
N GLU A 299 28.95 -6.71 3.86
CA GLU A 299 28.87 -7.92 4.70
C GLU A 299 27.49 -8.07 5.34
N ALA A 300 26.88 -6.97 5.78
CA ALA A 300 25.52 -6.99 6.33
C ALA A 300 24.50 -7.51 5.31
N ILE A 301 24.60 -7.10 4.04
CA ILE A 301 23.66 -7.51 2.97
C ILE A 301 23.89 -8.95 2.53
N LYS A 302 25.14 -9.41 2.59
CA LYS A 302 25.52 -10.79 2.25
C LYS A 302 25.37 -11.76 3.41
N ARG A 303 24.95 -11.28 4.60
CA ARG A 303 24.72 -12.13 5.77
C ARG A 303 23.85 -13.31 5.37
N LYS A 304 24.35 -14.51 5.67
CA LYS A 304 23.68 -15.75 5.30
C LYS A 304 22.41 -15.89 6.14
N ILE A 305 21.27 -16.00 5.46
CA ILE A 305 19.99 -16.36 6.06
C ILE A 305 19.88 -17.88 5.95
N ILE A 306 19.45 -18.54 7.03
CA ILE A 306 19.29 -19.99 7.07
C ILE A 306 18.21 -20.39 6.06
N GLU A 307 18.50 -21.36 5.22
CA GLU A 307 17.55 -21.89 4.23
C GLU A 307 17.21 -23.33 4.58
N VAL A 308 15.93 -23.61 4.74
CA VAL A 308 15.37 -24.95 4.95
C VAL A 308 14.67 -25.38 3.66
N HIS A 309 14.79 -26.65 3.30
CA HIS A 309 14.18 -27.19 2.08
C HIS A 309 13.11 -28.21 2.46
N VAL A 310 11.88 -27.93 2.05
CA VAL A 310 10.72 -28.79 2.28
C VAL A 310 10.30 -29.39 0.95
N GLN A 311 10.11 -30.71 0.95
CA GLN A 311 9.67 -31.44 -0.23
C GLN A 311 8.16 -31.63 -0.18
N GLY A 312 7.47 -31.28 -1.27
CA GLY A 312 6.05 -31.51 -1.45
C GLY A 312 5.75 -32.30 -2.71
N ARG A 313 4.61 -33.01 -2.74
CA ARG A 313 4.09 -33.63 -3.96
C ARG A 313 3.28 -32.59 -4.76
N PRO A 314 3.77 -32.10 -5.91
CA PRO A 314 3.12 -31.01 -6.64
C PRO A 314 1.83 -31.47 -7.35
N LEU A 315 0.81 -30.62 -7.34
CA LEU A 315 -0.45 -30.81 -8.07
C LEU A 315 -0.46 -30.10 -9.43
N ASN A 316 0.16 -28.93 -9.50
CA ASN A 316 0.30 -28.15 -10.71
C ASN A 316 1.71 -27.54 -10.79
N CYS A 317 2.32 -27.60 -11.97
CA CYS A 317 3.63 -27.01 -12.25
C CYS A 317 3.55 -25.95 -13.37
N GLU A 318 2.36 -25.37 -13.57
CA GLU A 318 2.12 -24.41 -14.64
C GLU A 318 2.63 -23.02 -14.30
N THR A 319 3.30 -22.40 -15.27
CA THR A 319 3.84 -21.06 -15.15
C THR A 319 2.71 -20.03 -15.03
N GLY A 320 2.65 -19.32 -13.89
CA GLY A 320 1.68 -18.25 -13.67
C GLY A 320 0.41 -18.66 -12.92
N MET A 321 0.35 -19.90 -12.41
CA MET A 321 -0.64 -20.33 -11.40
C MET A 321 0.02 -20.44 -10.03
N LYS A 322 -0.76 -20.26 -8.94
CA LYS A 322 -0.30 -20.55 -7.59
C LYS A 322 0.07 -22.03 -7.50
N SER A 323 1.26 -22.32 -6.98
CA SER A 323 1.73 -23.70 -6.77
C SER A 323 0.88 -24.36 -5.68
N ARG A 324 0.32 -25.53 -5.95
CA ARG A 324 -0.44 -26.33 -5.00
C ARG A 324 0.23 -27.68 -4.81
N PHE A 325 0.14 -28.21 -3.60
CA PHE A 325 0.78 -29.46 -3.19
C PHE A 325 -0.24 -30.35 -2.46
N TYR A 326 0.05 -31.64 -2.38
CA TYR A 326 -0.61 -32.52 -1.41
C TYR A 326 0.06 -32.37 -0.04
N GLY A 327 -0.73 -32.10 0.99
CA GLY A 327 -0.31 -32.11 2.38
C GLY A 327 -0.08 -33.52 2.91
N GLU A 328 0.40 -33.62 4.15
CA GLU A 328 0.60 -34.91 4.84
C GLU A 328 -0.72 -35.68 5.07
N ASP A 329 -1.81 -34.93 5.20
CA ASP A 329 -3.20 -35.41 5.30
C ASP A 329 -3.78 -35.91 3.96
N GLY A 330 -3.04 -35.75 2.86
CA GLY A 330 -3.50 -36.08 1.51
C GLY A 330 -4.40 -35.02 0.88
N GLU A 331 -4.67 -33.91 1.57
CA GLU A 331 -5.49 -32.81 1.09
C GLU A 331 -4.68 -31.80 0.28
N GLN A 332 -5.36 -31.01 -0.54
CA GLN A 332 -4.70 -30.02 -1.39
C GLN A 332 -4.41 -28.71 -0.63
N CYS A 333 -3.13 -28.34 -0.53
CA CYS A 333 -2.68 -27.15 0.21
C CYS A 333 -1.78 -26.21 -0.62
N GLY A 334 -1.58 -24.98 -0.12
CA GLY A 334 -0.60 -24.02 -0.64
C GLY A 334 0.80 -24.29 -0.10
N VAL A 335 1.80 -23.49 -0.53
CA VAL A 335 3.20 -23.64 -0.06
C VAL A 335 3.35 -23.30 1.41
N GLU A 336 2.61 -22.31 1.89
CA GLU A 336 2.68 -21.81 3.27
C GLU A 336 2.05 -22.81 4.24
N GLN A 337 0.94 -23.43 3.84
CA GLN A 337 0.30 -24.49 4.63
C GLN A 337 1.17 -25.74 4.69
N LEU A 338 1.83 -26.11 3.59
CA LEU A 338 2.77 -27.25 3.59
C LEU A 338 3.97 -26.97 4.50
N ALA A 339 4.49 -25.74 4.49
CA ALA A 339 5.54 -25.34 5.42
C ALA A 339 5.06 -25.41 6.88
N LEU A 340 3.84 -24.96 7.20
CA LEU A 340 3.26 -25.10 8.54
C LEU A 340 3.17 -26.57 8.98
N GLN A 341 2.71 -27.47 8.11
CA GLN A 341 2.67 -28.92 8.40
C GLN A 341 4.08 -29.45 8.72
N TYR A 342 5.07 -29.11 7.88
CA TYR A 342 6.46 -29.49 8.11
C TYR A 342 6.96 -29.00 9.48
N TYR A 343 6.80 -27.72 9.81
CA TYR A 343 7.27 -27.18 11.09
C TYR A 343 6.53 -27.77 12.30
N ALA A 344 5.24 -28.13 12.15
CA ALA A 344 4.49 -28.81 13.19
C ALA A 344 4.96 -30.26 13.42
N GLY A 345 5.43 -30.94 12.38
CA GLY A 345 5.99 -32.29 12.44
C GLY A 345 7.52 -32.29 12.48
N GLU A 346 8.13 -32.77 11.40
CA GLU A 346 9.57 -33.02 11.25
C GLU A 346 10.45 -31.78 11.50
N GLY A 347 9.92 -30.57 11.26
CA GLY A 347 10.59 -29.29 11.45
C GLY A 347 10.66 -28.81 12.91
N GLY A 348 10.19 -29.62 13.86
CA GLY A 348 10.51 -29.47 15.27
C GLY A 348 9.35 -29.10 16.20
N GLY A 349 8.11 -29.50 15.88
CA GLY A 349 6.98 -29.39 16.81
C GLY A 349 6.50 -27.95 17.06
N TRP A 350 6.55 -27.10 16.03
CA TRP A 350 6.13 -25.70 16.13
C TRP A 350 4.62 -25.54 15.96
N GLN A 351 4.05 -24.60 16.70
CA GLN A 351 2.75 -24.02 16.36
C GLN A 351 2.98 -22.73 15.58
N GLY A 352 2.00 -22.27 14.82
CA GLY A 352 2.16 -21.02 14.09
C GLY A 352 1.02 -20.71 13.14
N VAL A 353 1.11 -19.52 12.55
CA VAL A 353 0.12 -19.03 11.59
C VAL A 353 0.76 -18.43 10.35
N HIS A 354 0.04 -18.53 9.23
CA HIS A 354 0.36 -17.85 7.99
C HIS A 354 -0.44 -16.55 7.89
N THR A 355 0.21 -15.43 8.21
CA THR A 355 -0.47 -14.13 8.26
C THR A 355 0.24 -12.97 7.60
N GLU A 356 1.43 -13.19 7.03
CA GLU A 356 2.26 -12.11 6.51
C GLU A 356 2.41 -11.01 7.59
N SER A 357 2.26 -9.73 7.21
CA SER A 357 2.28 -8.61 8.15
C SER A 357 1.07 -8.54 9.11
N GLY A 358 -0.01 -9.28 8.86
CA GLY A 358 -1.29 -9.10 9.56
C GLY A 358 -1.22 -9.26 11.08
N ILE A 359 -0.61 -10.35 11.57
CA ILE A 359 -0.47 -10.60 13.01
C ILE A 359 0.39 -9.53 13.69
N TRP A 360 1.46 -9.09 13.03
CA TRP A 360 2.38 -8.08 13.56
C TRP A 360 1.72 -6.72 13.71
N LEU A 361 0.93 -6.32 12.71
CA LEU A 361 0.17 -5.07 12.78
C LEU A 361 -0.94 -5.14 13.83
N THR A 362 -1.54 -6.31 14.03
CA THR A 362 -2.52 -6.54 15.08
C THR A 362 -1.88 -6.43 16.46
N ILE A 363 -0.75 -7.10 16.69
CA ILE A 363 0.04 -7.00 17.92
C ILE A 363 0.46 -5.54 18.17
N PHE A 364 0.98 -4.85 17.15
CA PHE A 364 1.35 -3.43 17.26
C PHE A 364 0.15 -2.56 17.67
N GLY A 365 -1.00 -2.71 17.00
CA GLY A 365 -2.19 -1.93 17.30
C GLY A 365 -2.73 -2.16 18.71
N LEU A 366 -2.69 -3.41 19.20
CA LEU A 366 -3.11 -3.75 20.56
C LEU A 366 -2.12 -3.24 21.61
N LEU A 367 -0.82 -3.49 21.42
CA LEU A 367 0.21 -3.07 22.36
C LEU A 367 0.36 -1.55 22.41
N MET A 368 0.16 -0.85 21.30
CA MET A 368 0.36 0.60 21.20
C MET A 368 -0.96 1.39 21.21
N TRP A 369 -2.08 0.78 21.58
CA TRP A 369 -3.41 1.38 21.45
C TRP A 369 -3.50 2.78 22.06
N ASP A 370 -3.13 2.92 23.34
CA ASP A 370 -3.16 4.19 24.06
C ASP A 370 -2.22 5.25 23.45
N ILE A 371 -1.13 4.81 22.80
CA ILE A 371 -0.19 5.70 22.12
C ILE A 371 -0.77 6.16 20.78
N ILE A 372 -1.40 5.25 20.02
CA ILE A 372 -2.03 5.54 18.73
C ILE A 372 -3.15 6.58 18.91
N PHE A 373 -3.96 6.45 19.97
CA PHE A 373 -5.09 7.32 20.26
C PHE A 373 -4.80 8.40 21.30
N ALA A 374 -3.53 8.64 21.62
CA ALA A 374 -3.11 9.72 22.52
C ALA A 374 -3.51 11.11 21.99
N ASP A 375 -3.76 12.03 22.91
CA ASP A 375 -4.11 13.42 22.64
C ASP A 375 -2.94 14.18 21.97
N VAL A 376 -2.98 14.26 20.65
CA VAL A 376 -2.04 15.06 19.83
C VAL A 376 -2.85 16.03 18.95
N PRO A 377 -2.47 17.31 18.87
CA PRO A 377 -3.16 18.26 18.00
C PRO A 377 -3.16 17.84 16.52
N ASN A 378 -4.27 18.09 15.83
CA ASN A 378 -4.46 17.98 14.38
C ASN A 378 -4.34 16.56 13.77
N VAL A 379 -4.14 15.52 14.57
CA VAL A 379 -4.06 14.14 14.04
C VAL A 379 -5.42 13.45 13.92
N PHE A 380 -6.44 13.97 14.63
CA PHE A 380 -7.83 13.52 14.55
C PHE A 380 -8.76 14.72 14.30
N HIS A 381 -9.47 14.70 13.18
CA HIS A 381 -10.41 15.74 12.77
C HIS A 381 -11.87 15.30 12.91
N THR A 382 -12.17 14.00 12.79
CA THR A 382 -13.53 13.47 12.97
C THR A 382 -13.52 12.17 13.76
N ARG A 383 -14.69 11.74 14.24
CA ARG A 383 -14.90 10.50 15.01
C ARG A 383 -14.92 9.22 14.15
N PHE A 384 -14.59 9.33 12.86
CA PHE A 384 -14.65 8.23 11.90
C PHE A 384 -13.25 7.79 11.42
N GLN A 385 -12.21 8.10 12.19
CA GLN A 385 -10.84 7.73 11.88
C GLN A 385 -10.44 6.47 12.65
N THR A 386 -9.81 5.53 11.95
CA THR A 386 -9.28 4.29 12.53
C THR A 386 -7.81 4.42 12.95
N ALA A 387 -7.19 5.57 12.69
CA ALA A 387 -5.80 5.89 13.04
C ALA A 387 -5.59 7.41 12.97
N PRO A 388 -4.56 7.93 13.68
CA PRO A 388 -4.19 9.33 13.56
C PRO A 388 -3.60 9.59 12.17
N LEU A 389 -3.85 10.79 11.62
CA LEU A 389 -3.38 11.18 10.27
C LEU A 389 -1.86 11.15 10.13
N ASP A 390 -1.12 11.21 11.24
CA ASP A 390 0.34 11.20 11.26
C ASP A 390 0.97 9.80 11.34
N LEU A 391 0.20 8.73 11.52
CA LEU A 391 0.71 7.34 11.74
C LEU A 391 1.73 6.90 10.67
N GLU A 392 1.46 7.23 9.41
CA GLU A 392 2.30 6.84 8.27
C GLU A 392 3.43 7.86 7.98
N THR A 393 3.78 8.70 8.97
CA THR A 393 4.77 9.77 8.84
C THR A 393 5.78 9.77 10.00
N GLN A 394 6.90 10.47 9.81
CA GLN A 394 7.92 10.62 10.85
C GLN A 394 7.41 11.36 12.09
N ASN A 395 6.34 12.16 11.95
CA ASN A 395 5.80 12.94 13.05
C ASN A 395 5.15 12.06 14.13
N PHE A 396 4.63 10.86 13.78
CA PHE A 396 4.01 9.97 14.77
C PHE A 396 4.94 9.68 15.94
N TYR A 397 6.17 9.27 15.63
CA TYR A 397 7.19 9.00 16.64
C TYR A 397 7.71 10.28 17.29
N VAL A 398 8.00 11.33 16.51
CA VAL A 398 8.60 12.57 17.04
C VAL A 398 7.67 13.23 18.08
N MET A 399 6.37 13.32 17.77
CA MET A 399 5.39 13.97 18.64
C MET A 399 5.05 13.16 19.89
N ARG A 400 5.25 11.84 19.86
CA ARG A 400 4.95 10.91 20.96
C ARG A 400 6.21 10.28 21.56
N LYS A 401 7.40 10.81 21.31
CA LYS A 401 8.67 10.13 21.63
C LYS A 401 8.78 9.72 23.10
N SER A 402 8.46 10.62 24.02
CA SER A 402 8.52 10.32 25.46
C SER A 402 7.50 9.24 25.88
N LEU A 403 6.27 9.34 25.38
CA LEU A 403 5.20 8.36 25.61
C LEU A 403 5.57 6.99 25.06
N ILE A 404 6.06 6.94 23.81
CA ILE A 404 6.51 5.74 23.13
C ILE A 404 7.64 5.08 23.91
N GLU A 405 8.73 5.80 24.19
CA GLU A 405 9.90 5.19 24.83
C GLU A 405 9.58 4.68 26.25
N SER A 406 8.81 5.42 27.05
CA SER A 406 8.36 4.94 28.36
C SER A 406 7.45 3.70 28.27
N HIS A 407 6.59 3.62 27.24
CA HIS A 407 5.73 2.46 27.03
C HIS A 407 6.52 1.24 26.55
N LEU A 408 7.50 1.45 25.68
CA LEU A 408 8.40 0.40 25.20
C LEU A 408 9.27 -0.18 26.32
N GLU A 409 9.65 0.61 27.32
CA GLU A 409 10.32 0.11 28.53
C GLU A 409 9.45 -0.90 29.28
N LYS A 410 8.13 -0.65 29.41
CA LYS A 410 7.18 -1.60 30.02
C LYS A 410 7.08 -2.89 29.21
N ILE A 411 6.95 -2.78 27.89
CA ILE A 411 6.92 -3.94 26.99
C ILE A 411 8.22 -4.75 27.12
N ASN A 412 9.36 -4.08 27.21
CA ASN A 412 10.67 -4.70 27.39
C ASN A 412 10.82 -5.40 28.75
N SER A 413 10.10 -4.94 29.78
CA SER A 413 10.04 -5.54 31.13
C SER A 413 8.86 -6.52 31.30
N ASP A 414 8.56 -7.29 30.26
CA ASP A 414 7.58 -8.40 30.24
C ASP A 414 6.11 -8.03 30.53
N MET A 415 5.73 -6.75 30.41
CA MET A 415 4.31 -6.32 30.52
C MET A 415 3.50 -6.52 29.23
N ALA A 416 4.11 -7.04 28.16
CA ALA A 416 3.49 -7.09 26.84
C ALA A 416 2.19 -7.91 26.82
N GLU A 417 2.16 -9.08 27.47
CA GLU A 417 0.97 -9.93 27.51
C GLU A 417 -0.19 -9.26 28.25
N GLU A 418 0.07 -8.63 29.39
CA GLU A 418 -0.95 -7.91 30.18
C GLU A 418 -1.54 -6.72 29.41
N ILE A 419 -0.68 -5.93 28.76
CA ILE A 419 -1.11 -4.81 27.91
C ILE A 419 -1.99 -5.33 26.77
N LEU A 420 -1.59 -6.43 26.12
CA LEU A 420 -2.34 -7.02 25.01
C LEU A 420 -3.73 -7.51 25.46
N ILE A 421 -3.82 -8.20 26.60
CA ILE A 421 -5.09 -8.69 27.15
C ILE A 421 -6.00 -7.51 27.48
N THR A 422 -5.49 -6.52 28.21
CA THR A 422 -6.26 -5.34 28.63
C THR A 422 -6.80 -4.57 27.42
N SER A 423 -5.96 -4.38 26.41
CA SER A 423 -6.33 -3.72 25.15
C SER A 423 -7.39 -4.52 24.38
N TRP A 424 -7.23 -5.84 24.28
CA TRP A 424 -8.22 -6.71 23.64
C TRP A 424 -9.58 -6.63 24.33
N GLU A 425 -9.63 -6.82 25.65
CA GLU A 425 -10.89 -6.81 26.41
C GLU A 425 -11.60 -5.46 26.35
N SER A 426 -10.83 -4.36 26.31
CA SER A 426 -11.36 -2.99 26.28
C SER A 426 -11.85 -2.57 24.89
N HIS A 427 -11.29 -3.15 23.82
CA HIS A 427 -11.43 -2.60 22.46
C HIS A 427 -11.88 -3.60 21.40
N VAL A 428 -12.17 -4.86 21.75
CA VAL A 428 -12.62 -5.86 20.78
C VAL A 428 -13.77 -5.36 19.89
N GLY A 429 -13.57 -5.48 18.58
CA GLY A 429 -14.52 -5.02 17.56
C GLY A 429 -14.47 -3.51 17.25
N VAL A 430 -13.54 -2.75 17.84
CA VAL A 430 -13.31 -1.34 17.51
C VAL A 430 -12.31 -1.23 16.36
N ALA A 431 -12.65 -0.48 15.33
CA ALA A 431 -11.84 -0.32 14.13
C ALA A 431 -10.52 0.40 14.46
N CYS A 432 -9.40 -0.25 14.17
CA CYS A 432 -8.05 0.32 14.27
C CYS A 432 -7.23 -0.10 13.07
N ARG A 433 -6.49 0.83 12.47
CA ARG A 433 -5.58 0.53 11.35
C ARG A 433 -4.58 -0.55 11.78
N GLY A 434 -4.50 -1.62 11.00
CA GLY A 434 -3.59 -2.74 11.25
C GLY A 434 -4.15 -3.86 12.14
N VAL A 435 -5.24 -3.62 12.86
CA VAL A 435 -5.87 -4.63 13.74
C VAL A 435 -6.95 -5.39 12.98
N ASN A 436 -6.87 -6.72 12.99
CA ASN A 436 -7.89 -7.61 12.44
C ASN A 436 -8.44 -8.54 13.52
N TRP A 437 -9.63 -8.21 14.03
CA TRP A 437 -10.29 -8.93 15.12
C TRP A 437 -10.75 -10.34 14.75
N ASP A 438 -11.06 -10.58 13.48
CA ASP A 438 -11.65 -11.86 13.03
C ASP A 438 -10.58 -12.88 12.61
N ARG A 439 -9.34 -12.43 12.39
CA ARG A 439 -8.25 -13.29 11.89
C ARG A 439 -7.51 -14.04 13.00
N HIS A 440 -7.50 -13.50 14.21
CA HIS A 440 -6.66 -13.99 15.31
C HIS A 440 -7.46 -14.11 16.60
N SER A 441 -7.25 -15.20 17.35
CA SER A 441 -7.81 -15.34 18.69
C SER A 441 -6.92 -14.68 19.75
N LEU A 442 -7.50 -14.25 20.88
CA LEU A 442 -6.72 -13.74 22.01
C LEU A 442 -5.69 -14.75 22.50
N SER A 443 -6.04 -16.05 22.57
CA SER A 443 -5.10 -17.11 22.98
C SER A 443 -3.90 -17.22 22.06
N GLU A 444 -4.09 -17.07 20.75
CA GLU A 444 -3.02 -17.12 19.77
C GLU A 444 -2.09 -15.90 19.90
N LEU A 445 -2.66 -14.70 20.02
CA LEU A 445 -1.90 -13.47 20.19
C LEU A 445 -1.08 -13.46 21.48
N ARG A 446 -1.66 -13.98 22.58
CA ARG A 446 -0.95 -14.18 23.84
C ARG A 446 0.24 -15.12 23.67
N ALA A 447 0.01 -16.31 23.10
CA ALA A 447 1.09 -17.28 22.87
C ALA A 447 2.22 -16.67 22.03
N ALA A 448 1.88 -15.96 20.95
CA ALA A 448 2.85 -15.27 20.12
C ALA A 448 3.67 -14.24 20.90
N VAL A 449 3.00 -13.33 21.63
CA VAL A 449 3.68 -12.28 22.40
C VAL A 449 4.59 -12.85 23.49
N THR A 450 4.13 -13.86 24.23
CA THR A 450 4.92 -14.52 25.28
C THR A 450 6.16 -15.21 24.68
N CYS A 451 6.02 -15.89 23.54
CA CYS A 451 7.14 -16.59 22.89
C CYS A 451 8.12 -15.67 22.16
N ILE A 452 7.68 -14.49 21.68
CA ILE A 452 8.58 -13.49 21.08
C ILE A 452 9.44 -12.82 22.15
N GLY A 453 8.84 -12.53 23.32
CA GLY A 453 9.50 -11.87 24.43
C GLY A 453 9.57 -10.34 24.31
N GLY A 454 9.65 -9.68 25.47
CA GLY A 454 9.60 -8.22 25.59
C GLY A 454 10.61 -7.44 24.73
N PRO A 455 11.91 -7.78 24.73
CA PRO A 455 12.92 -7.01 23.99
C PRO A 455 12.70 -6.98 22.47
N CYS A 456 12.30 -8.11 21.90
CA CYS A 456 12.00 -8.25 20.49
C CYS A 456 10.72 -7.47 20.12
N LEU A 457 9.67 -7.57 20.93
CA LEU A 457 8.42 -6.80 20.75
C LEU A 457 8.64 -5.30 20.85
N ALA A 458 9.41 -4.85 21.84
CA ALA A 458 9.73 -3.44 22.01
C ALA A 458 10.51 -2.90 20.80
N SER A 459 11.43 -3.69 20.25
CA SER A 459 12.20 -3.32 19.05
C SER A 459 11.29 -3.18 17.81
N ILE A 460 10.38 -4.13 17.57
CA ILE A 460 9.42 -4.07 16.47
C ILE A 460 8.45 -2.89 16.65
N CYS A 461 7.89 -2.70 17.84
CA CYS A 461 6.97 -1.60 18.12
C CYS A 461 7.64 -0.24 17.92
N ARG A 462 8.90 -0.08 18.35
CA ARG A 462 9.70 1.10 18.07
C ARG A 462 9.86 1.33 16.56
N HIS A 463 10.21 0.27 15.83
CA HIS A 463 10.48 0.38 14.39
C HIS A 463 9.23 0.77 13.60
N LEU A 464 8.09 0.14 13.90
CA LEU A 464 6.81 0.48 13.30
C LEU A 464 6.33 1.89 13.69
N ALA A 465 6.56 2.32 14.93
CA ALA A 465 6.25 3.70 15.32
C ALA A 465 7.12 4.73 14.56
N GLN A 466 8.39 4.42 14.29
CA GLN A 466 9.30 5.32 13.58
C GLN A 466 8.98 5.47 12.09
N ASP A 467 8.52 4.40 11.42
CA ASP A 467 8.25 4.41 9.98
C ASP A 467 7.23 3.34 9.57
N TYR A 468 6.00 3.46 10.09
CA TYR A 468 4.92 2.52 9.83
C TYR A 468 4.71 2.27 8.34
N ARG A 469 4.75 3.34 7.53
CA ARG A 469 4.48 3.27 6.08
C ARG A 469 5.44 2.33 5.35
N SER A 470 6.73 2.38 5.69
CA SER A 470 7.76 1.64 4.95
C SER A 470 7.90 0.20 5.45
N TRP A 471 7.38 -0.10 6.65
CA TRP A 471 7.56 -1.38 7.33
C TRP A 471 6.25 -2.14 7.58
N SER A 472 5.08 -1.57 7.29
CA SER A 472 3.79 -2.27 7.42
C SER A 472 3.59 -3.44 6.43
N SER A 473 4.53 -3.67 5.52
CA SER A 473 4.48 -4.77 4.54
C SER A 473 5.81 -5.54 4.43
N GLY A 474 5.71 -6.77 3.93
CA GLY A 474 6.85 -7.65 3.64
C GLY A 474 7.44 -8.35 4.86
N MET A 475 6.68 -8.44 5.96
CA MET A 475 7.03 -9.34 7.08
C MET A 475 7.04 -10.79 6.60
N PRO A 476 7.81 -11.68 7.27
CA PRO A 476 7.83 -13.11 6.96
C PRO A 476 6.42 -13.73 6.97
N ASP A 477 6.17 -14.65 6.03
CA ASP A 477 4.86 -15.28 5.85
C ASP A 477 4.35 -15.97 7.13
N LEU A 478 5.23 -16.69 7.83
CA LEU A 478 4.92 -17.46 9.03
C LEU A 478 5.51 -16.82 10.28
N LEU A 479 4.68 -16.73 11.32
CA LEU A 479 5.11 -16.60 12.71
C LEU A 479 4.87 -17.93 13.40
N LEU A 480 5.95 -18.55 13.87
CA LEU A 480 5.95 -19.81 14.58
C LEU A 480 6.35 -19.58 16.03
N TRP A 481 5.79 -20.36 16.95
CA TRP A 481 6.15 -20.37 18.35
C TRP A 481 6.07 -21.77 18.94
N ARG A 482 6.80 -21.98 20.04
CA ARG A 482 6.63 -23.16 20.90
C ARG A 482 6.99 -22.81 22.34
N PHE A 483 6.43 -23.56 23.26
CA PHE A 483 6.79 -23.51 24.67
C PHE A 483 7.67 -24.70 25.02
N HIS A 484 8.67 -24.45 25.86
CA HIS A 484 9.47 -25.49 26.49
C HIS A 484 8.86 -25.88 27.85
N GLU A 485 9.34 -26.98 28.43
CA GLU A 485 8.84 -27.50 29.73
C GLU A 485 8.93 -26.46 30.86
N ASP A 486 9.91 -25.55 30.81
CA ASP A 486 10.10 -24.47 31.79
C ASP A 486 9.19 -23.24 31.56
N TYR A 487 8.13 -23.36 30.75
CA TYR A 487 7.27 -22.25 30.30
C TYR A 487 7.99 -21.12 29.56
N LYS A 488 9.26 -21.32 29.19
CA LYS A 488 9.98 -20.43 28.28
C LYS A 488 9.46 -20.66 26.87
N GLY A 489 9.02 -19.59 26.22
CA GLY A 489 8.64 -19.62 24.82
C GLY A 489 9.81 -19.24 23.92
N GLU A 490 9.79 -19.75 22.69
CA GLU A 490 10.60 -19.18 21.62
C GLU A 490 9.77 -18.99 20.36
N ALA A 491 10.13 -17.98 19.58
CA ALA A 491 9.49 -17.64 18.32
C ALA A 491 10.47 -17.77 17.14
N LYS A 492 9.94 -18.18 15.99
CA LYS A 492 10.66 -18.27 14.72
C LYS A 492 9.85 -17.61 13.62
N LEU A 493 10.50 -16.82 12.80
CA LEU A 493 9.89 -16.17 11.64
C LEU A 493 10.39 -16.84 10.37
N VAL A 494 9.47 -17.25 9.51
CA VAL A 494 9.82 -18.01 8.30
C VAL A 494 9.19 -17.38 7.09
N GLU A 495 10.03 -17.07 6.10
CA GLU A 495 9.61 -16.62 4.79
C GLU A 495 9.56 -17.82 3.84
N VAL A 496 8.40 -18.11 3.27
CA VAL A 496 8.15 -19.29 2.44
C VAL A 496 8.32 -18.92 0.97
N LYS A 497 9.08 -19.74 0.24
CA LYS A 497 9.29 -19.56 -1.20
C LYS A 497 8.98 -20.83 -1.96
N GLY A 498 8.04 -20.70 -2.89
CA GLY A 498 7.80 -21.73 -3.88
C GLY A 498 8.98 -21.90 -4.85
N PRO A 499 8.95 -22.90 -5.75
CA PRO A 499 10.10 -23.31 -6.56
C PRO A 499 10.70 -22.21 -7.46
N ARG A 500 9.91 -21.19 -7.82
CA ARG A 500 10.31 -20.12 -8.72
C ARG A 500 10.32 -18.74 -8.06
N ASP A 501 9.98 -18.69 -6.78
CA ASP A 501 9.86 -17.44 -6.05
C ASP A 501 11.20 -17.01 -5.46
N ARG A 502 11.37 -15.70 -5.36
CA ARG A 502 12.56 -15.08 -4.77
C ARG A 502 12.12 -14.09 -3.72
N LEU A 503 12.98 -13.89 -2.73
CA LEU A 503 12.82 -12.83 -1.75
C LEU A 503 12.74 -11.48 -2.44
N SER A 504 11.70 -10.71 -2.12
CA SER A 504 11.64 -9.29 -2.47
C SER A 504 12.68 -8.51 -1.68
N GLU A 505 12.99 -7.29 -2.13
CA GLU A 505 13.95 -6.44 -1.41
C GLU A 505 13.41 -5.97 -0.05
N GLN A 506 12.08 -5.81 0.07
CA GLN A 506 11.41 -5.52 1.33
C GLN A 506 11.54 -6.69 2.32
N GLN A 507 11.27 -7.92 1.86
CA GLN A 507 11.43 -9.11 2.70
C GLN A 507 12.87 -9.26 3.16
N ARG A 508 13.86 -9.02 2.29
CA ARG A 508 15.28 -9.03 2.69
C ARG A 508 15.62 -7.99 3.74
N ALA A 509 15.08 -6.77 3.60
CA ALA A 509 15.25 -5.73 4.60
C ALA A 509 14.69 -6.16 5.96
N TRP A 510 13.49 -6.76 5.97
CA TRP A 510 12.89 -7.32 7.17
C TRP A 510 13.72 -8.44 7.79
N LEU A 511 14.10 -9.46 7.02
CA LEU A 511 14.85 -10.62 7.54
C LEU A 511 16.16 -10.19 8.21
N LEU A 512 16.91 -9.27 7.59
CA LEU A 512 18.16 -8.76 8.18
C LEU A 512 17.92 -7.95 9.45
N LEU A 513 16.89 -7.10 9.46
CA LEU A 513 16.53 -6.31 10.64
C LEU A 513 16.07 -7.20 11.81
N LEU A 514 15.26 -8.22 11.53
CA LEU A 514 14.81 -9.18 12.52
C LEU A 514 15.97 -9.96 13.13
N MET A 515 16.95 -10.36 12.31
CA MET A 515 18.19 -10.98 12.80
C MET A 515 19.03 -10.04 13.68
N ASP A 516 18.96 -8.73 13.47
CA ASP A 516 19.63 -7.73 14.32
C ASP A 516 18.90 -7.53 15.66
N TYR A 517 17.57 -7.74 15.69
CA TYR A 517 16.77 -7.76 16.92
C TYR A 517 16.86 -9.07 17.70
N GLY A 518 17.55 -10.09 17.16
CA GLY A 518 17.75 -11.37 17.83
C GLY A 518 16.71 -12.44 17.51
N PHE A 519 15.86 -12.23 16.51
CA PHE A 519 14.91 -13.25 16.06
C PHE A 519 15.60 -14.43 15.39
N ASN A 520 15.02 -15.62 15.57
CA ASN A 520 15.31 -16.78 14.74
C ASN A 520 14.56 -16.65 13.41
N VAL A 521 15.30 -16.55 12.31
CA VAL A 521 14.76 -16.25 10.98
C VAL A 521 15.24 -17.27 9.96
N GLU A 522 14.30 -17.81 9.18
CA GLU A 522 14.57 -18.80 8.13
C GLU A 522 13.88 -18.45 6.81
N VAL A 523 14.41 -18.99 5.72
CA VAL A 523 13.73 -19.05 4.42
C VAL A 523 13.40 -20.51 4.14
N CYS A 524 12.11 -20.83 4.07
CA CYS A 524 11.63 -22.17 3.75
C CYS A 524 11.38 -22.30 2.24
N LYS A 525 12.23 -23.04 1.54
CA LYS A 525 12.08 -23.33 0.11
C LYS A 525 11.28 -24.60 -0.09
N VAL A 526 10.08 -24.44 -0.63
CA VAL A 526 9.19 -25.55 -0.98
C VAL A 526 9.45 -25.99 -2.41
N GLY A 527 9.87 -27.23 -2.57
CA GLY A 527 10.21 -27.84 -3.86
C GLY A 527 9.44 -29.13 -4.12
N PRO A 528 9.34 -29.58 -5.39
CA PRO A 528 8.84 -30.92 -5.68
C PRO A 528 9.76 -31.96 -5.04
N ALA A 529 9.20 -33.05 -4.50
CA ALA A 529 9.97 -34.21 -4.08
C ALA A 529 10.84 -34.71 -5.24
N SER A 530 12.12 -34.98 -4.98
CA SER A 530 13.01 -35.59 -5.96
C SER A 530 12.48 -36.96 -6.37
N LYS A 531 12.32 -37.19 -7.67
CA LYS A 531 11.88 -38.46 -8.24
C LYS A 531 12.82 -39.61 -7.91
#